data_AF-A0A7S0GES1-F1
#
_entry.id   AF-A0A7S0GES1-F1
#
_cell.length_a   1.000
_cell.length_b   1.000
_cell.length_c   1.000
_cell.angle_alpha   90.00
_cell.angle_beta   90.00
_cell.angle_gamma   90.00
#
_symmetry.space_group_name_H-M   'P 1'
#
loop_
_entity.id
_entity.type
_entity.pdbx_description
1 polymer ?
#
loop_
_entity_poly.entity_id
_entity_poly.type
_entity_poly.pdbx_seq_one_letter_code
_entity_poly.pdbx_strand_id
1 'polypeptide(L)'
;FSRKYFLSTAVFVLALASSYFWSGFPYDNLCEQSTIAWNGTNTNYIGDHSITYNDTLVENNLALGSIIDDDLHSYSIDKSVFKGDIVYQFCNQNLWSKPGAFPALPRYQTEGEEWMTNEQEVVTSLFGWTSIIIVVFVVLSFVYQFLFLSIKSLFWSSYQPVGDDQHIDYSTLDAVAAYIPQIKSPVYTYPLIACDIAGNAEVLLSWTDPDRDYDYYQLSKDVRKILGPKEEFNHHFAFSSFTYWPDINDNSKEEST
;
A
#
# COMPACT_ATOMS: atom_id res chain seq x y z
N PHE A 1 5.14 2.05 -8.35
CA PHE A 1 4.93 2.15 -6.89
C PHE A 1 6.29 2.27 -6.22
N SER A 2 6.49 3.22 -5.30
CA SER A 2 7.83 3.42 -4.69
C SER A 2 8.07 2.42 -3.55
N ARG A 3 9.13 1.60 -3.69
CA ARG A 3 9.53 0.53 -2.76
C ARG A 3 9.67 1.02 -1.31
N LYS A 4 10.04 2.28 -1.12
CA LYS A 4 10.22 2.90 0.20
C LYS A 4 8.90 3.02 0.96
N TYR A 5 7.84 3.51 0.31
CA TYR A 5 6.53 3.66 0.92
C TYR A 5 5.92 2.30 1.25
N PHE A 6 6.05 1.34 0.33
CA PHE A 6 5.57 -0.03 0.54
C PHE A 6 6.19 -0.66 1.79
N LEU A 7 7.52 -0.61 1.94
CA LEU A 7 8.20 -1.21 3.08
C LEU A 7 7.82 -0.54 4.40
N SER A 8 7.79 0.80 4.44
CA SER A 8 7.40 1.53 5.65
C SER A 8 5.95 1.26 6.06
N THR A 9 5.03 1.20 5.10
CA THR A 9 3.63 0.83 5.37
C THR A 9 3.52 -0.62 5.83
N ALA A 10 4.28 -1.55 5.24
CA ALA A 10 4.29 -2.94 5.66
C ALA A 10 4.80 -3.10 7.12
N VAL A 11 5.87 -2.39 7.50
CA VAL A 11 6.37 -2.38 8.88
C VAL A 11 5.33 -1.80 9.85
N PHE A 12 4.64 -0.73 9.46
CA PHE A 12 3.55 -0.16 10.25
C PHE A 12 2.41 -1.16 10.48
N VAL A 13 1.91 -1.78 9.41
CA VAL A 13 0.82 -2.77 9.50
C VAL A 13 1.26 -3.98 10.30
N LEU A 14 2.49 -4.46 10.11
CA LEU A 14 3.03 -5.60 10.85
C LEU A 14 3.17 -5.29 12.34
N ALA A 15 3.64 -4.10 12.72
CA ALA A 15 3.74 -3.68 14.12
C ALA A 15 2.37 -3.64 14.82
N LEU A 16 1.34 -3.13 14.14
CA LEU A 16 -0.03 -3.15 14.64
C LEU A 16 -0.55 -4.58 14.76
N ALA A 17 -0.56 -5.33 13.66
CA ALA A 17 -1.14 -6.67 13.59
C ALA A 17 -0.48 -7.62 14.60
N SER A 18 0.86 -7.65 14.65
CA SER A 18 1.59 -8.53 15.57
C SER A 18 1.24 -8.29 17.04
N SER A 19 0.99 -7.03 17.44
CA SER A 19 0.62 -6.72 18.83
C SER A 19 -0.73 -7.31 19.23
N TYR A 20 -1.69 -7.30 18.30
CA TYR A 20 -3.01 -7.88 18.52
C TYR A 20 -3.02 -9.39 18.40
N PHE A 21 -2.27 -9.96 17.45
CA PHE A 21 -2.11 -11.41 17.39
C PHE A 21 -1.48 -11.93 18.69
N TRP A 22 -0.36 -11.35 19.13
CA TRP A 22 0.31 -11.84 20.34
C TRP A 22 -0.58 -11.78 21.61
N SER A 23 -1.44 -10.77 21.72
CA SER A 23 -2.37 -10.65 22.85
C SER A 23 -3.53 -11.66 22.81
N GLY A 24 -3.87 -12.20 21.64
CA GLY A 24 -4.89 -13.24 21.49
C GLY A 24 -4.42 -14.66 21.79
N PHE A 25 -3.10 -14.90 21.93
CA PHE A 25 -2.58 -16.21 22.31
C PHE A 25 -3.19 -16.65 23.67
N PRO A 26 -3.55 -17.94 23.88
CA PRO A 26 -3.39 -19.11 23.01
C PRO A 26 -4.49 -19.33 21.95
N TYR A 27 -5.44 -18.40 21.76
CA TYR A 27 -6.54 -18.46 20.79
C TYR A 27 -7.56 -19.59 21.00
N ASP A 28 -7.69 -20.07 22.24
CA ASP A 28 -8.66 -21.10 22.62
C ASP A 28 -10.01 -20.51 23.06
N ASN A 29 -10.10 -19.19 23.25
CA ASN A 29 -11.24 -18.49 23.85
C ASN A 29 -11.63 -19.04 25.24
N LEU A 30 -10.65 -19.53 26.01
CA LEU A 30 -10.84 -20.00 27.37
C LEU A 30 -10.22 -19.05 28.38
N CYS A 31 -10.95 -18.78 29.46
CA CYS A 31 -10.48 -18.03 30.62
C CYS A 31 -10.64 -18.89 31.86
N GLU A 32 -9.66 -18.82 32.76
CA GLU A 32 -9.77 -19.43 34.08
C GLU A 32 -10.80 -18.66 34.92
N GLN A 33 -11.85 -19.35 35.36
CA GLN A 33 -12.81 -18.77 36.29
C GLN A 33 -12.28 -18.95 37.71
N SER A 34 -11.68 -17.90 38.27
CA SER A 34 -11.10 -17.92 39.61
C SER A 34 -12.19 -18.21 40.65
N THR A 35 -12.30 -19.48 41.04
CA THR A 35 -13.23 -20.04 42.02
C THR A 35 -14.71 -19.79 41.72
N ILE A 36 -15.46 -20.88 41.49
CA ILE A 36 -16.91 -20.87 41.72
C ILE A 36 -17.10 -20.39 43.16
N ALA A 37 -17.61 -19.16 43.34
CA ALA A 37 -17.90 -18.61 44.66
C ALA A 37 -18.88 -19.57 45.34
N TRP A 38 -18.32 -20.43 46.18
CA TRP A 38 -19.01 -21.57 46.75
C TRP A 38 -19.98 -21.04 47.79
N ASN A 39 -21.26 -20.90 47.40
CA ASN A 39 -22.32 -20.43 48.28
C ASN A 39 -22.79 -21.58 49.20
N GLY A 40 -21.87 -22.11 50.01
CA GLY A 40 -22.16 -22.66 51.33
C GLY A 40 -22.89 -24.01 51.49
N THR A 41 -23.65 -24.50 50.51
CA THR A 41 -24.76 -25.43 50.84
C THR A 41 -24.89 -26.72 50.05
N ASN A 42 -24.05 -27.01 49.04
CA ASN A 42 -24.11 -28.30 48.35
C ASN A 42 -22.78 -29.06 48.41
N THR A 43 -22.87 -30.31 48.89
CA THR A 43 -21.76 -31.23 49.06
C THR A 43 -21.42 -31.92 47.73
N ASN A 44 -20.25 -31.56 47.21
CA ASN A 44 -19.33 -32.40 46.43
C ASN A 44 -19.76 -33.02 45.09
N TYR A 45 -20.73 -32.45 44.39
CA TYR A 45 -21.00 -32.82 43.00
C TYR A 45 -21.73 -31.68 42.29
N ILE A 46 -21.11 -31.09 41.26
CA ILE A 46 -21.71 -30.01 40.44
C ILE A 46 -22.73 -30.59 39.42
N GLY A 47 -22.73 -31.91 39.22
CA GLY A 47 -23.55 -32.61 38.24
C GLY A 47 -22.69 -33.36 37.24
N ASP A 48 -23.15 -34.52 36.75
CA ASP A 48 -22.62 -35.08 35.51
C ASP A 48 -23.08 -34.17 34.38
N HIS A 49 -22.12 -33.47 33.77
CA HIS A 49 -22.39 -32.72 32.57
C HIS A 49 -22.34 -33.68 31.39
N SER A 50 -23.48 -34.24 31.01
CA SER A 50 -23.56 -34.96 29.73
C SER A 50 -23.48 -33.93 28.60
N ILE A 51 -22.31 -33.83 27.97
CA ILE A 51 -22.18 -33.08 26.71
C ILE A 51 -22.86 -33.94 25.65
N THR A 52 -24.14 -33.69 25.40
CA THR A 52 -24.86 -34.33 24.30
C THR A 52 -24.43 -33.64 23.01
N TYR A 53 -23.49 -34.25 22.29
CA TYR A 53 -23.16 -33.82 20.93
C TYR A 53 -24.39 -34.06 20.05
N ASN A 54 -25.09 -32.98 19.71
CA ASN A 54 -26.12 -33.04 18.69
C ASN A 54 -25.40 -33.06 17.34
N ASP A 55 -25.37 -34.22 16.71
CA ASP A 55 -24.58 -34.57 15.52
C ASP A 55 -24.83 -33.67 14.30
N THR A 56 -25.89 -32.85 14.35
CA THR A 56 -26.28 -31.96 13.24
C THR A 56 -25.38 -30.74 13.03
N LEU A 57 -24.30 -30.55 13.81
CA LEU A 57 -23.38 -29.39 13.67
C LEU A 57 -21.88 -29.75 13.66
N VAL A 58 -21.52 -31.04 13.56
CA VAL A 58 -20.13 -31.53 13.69
C VAL A 58 -19.30 -31.39 12.40
N GLU A 59 -19.78 -30.68 11.37
CA GLU A 59 -18.94 -30.47 10.18
C GLU A 59 -17.79 -29.47 10.36
N ASN A 60 -17.72 -28.67 11.43
CA ASN A 60 -16.63 -27.70 11.58
C ASN A 60 -16.17 -27.50 13.04
N ASN A 61 -15.00 -28.06 13.36
CA ASN A 61 -14.06 -27.61 14.42
C ASN A 61 -14.12 -28.22 15.84
N LEU A 62 -14.00 -29.54 15.97
CA LEU A 62 -13.37 -30.13 17.16
C LEU A 62 -12.67 -31.45 16.82
N ALA A 63 -11.41 -31.32 16.40
CA ALA A 63 -10.51 -32.46 16.21
C ALA A 63 -10.04 -32.99 17.58
N LEU A 64 -10.92 -33.69 18.30
CA LEU A 64 -10.45 -34.68 19.27
C LEU A 64 -10.20 -35.96 18.46
N GLY A 65 -8.92 -36.32 18.31
CA GLY A 65 -8.48 -37.49 17.54
C GLY A 65 -8.88 -38.82 18.19
N SER A 66 -10.17 -39.10 18.31
CA SER A 66 -10.67 -40.46 18.53
C SER A 66 -11.13 -41.02 17.19
N ILE A 67 -10.52 -42.13 16.80
CA ILE A 67 -10.91 -43.00 15.70
C ILE A 67 -12.41 -43.29 15.84
N ILE A 68 -13.22 -42.76 14.93
CA ILE A 68 -14.66 -43.05 14.87
C ILE A 68 -14.77 -44.38 14.12
N ASP A 69 -15.02 -45.45 14.86
CA ASP A 69 -15.66 -46.65 14.33
C ASP A 69 -17.14 -46.30 14.08
N ASP A 70 -17.66 -46.70 12.92
CA ASP A 70 -18.89 -46.26 12.25
C ASP A 70 -20.21 -46.68 12.93
N ASP A 71 -20.18 -47.05 14.22
CA ASP A 71 -21.36 -47.43 14.99
C ASP A 71 -21.78 -46.29 15.92
N LEU A 72 -22.74 -45.50 15.42
CA LEU A 72 -23.45 -44.38 16.05
C LEU A 72 -23.96 -44.70 17.47
N HIS A 73 -23.07 -44.72 18.46
CA HIS A 73 -23.38 -44.77 19.87
C HIS A 73 -23.09 -43.40 20.45
N SER A 74 -24.12 -42.74 20.98
CA SER A 74 -23.96 -41.54 21.80
C SER A 74 -23.06 -41.87 22.99
N TYR A 75 -21.80 -41.41 22.96
CA TYR A 75 -20.88 -41.58 24.06
C TYR A 75 -21.02 -40.40 25.03
N SER A 76 -21.56 -40.64 26.22
CA SER A 76 -21.54 -39.68 27.32
C SER A 76 -20.19 -39.81 28.05
N ILE A 77 -19.36 -38.78 27.97
CA ILE A 77 -18.16 -38.68 28.80
C ILE A 77 -18.57 -38.03 30.12
N ASP A 78 -18.79 -38.84 31.14
CA ASP A 78 -19.03 -38.33 32.49
C ASP A 78 -17.68 -37.95 33.11
N LYS A 79 -17.39 -36.64 33.14
CA LYS A 79 -16.20 -36.12 33.80
C LYS A 79 -16.62 -35.48 35.13
N SER A 80 -16.29 -36.15 36.24
CA SER A 80 -16.56 -35.62 37.57
C SER A 80 -15.60 -34.46 37.89
N VAL A 81 -16.13 -33.26 38.11
CA VAL A 81 -15.39 -32.08 38.54
C VAL A 81 -15.25 -32.11 40.07
N PHE A 82 -14.03 -32.13 40.59
CA PHE A 82 -13.73 -32.13 42.02
C PHE A 82 -13.55 -30.71 42.56
N LYS A 83 -13.74 -30.57 43.88
CA LYS A 83 -13.47 -29.30 44.58
C LYS A 83 -11.98 -28.98 44.48
N GLY A 84 -11.66 -27.89 43.79
CA GLY A 84 -10.28 -27.46 43.53
C GLY A 84 -9.83 -27.63 42.08
N ASP A 85 -10.65 -28.25 41.23
CA ASP A 85 -10.39 -28.27 39.79
C ASP A 85 -10.55 -26.88 39.20
N ILE A 86 -9.70 -26.57 38.22
CA ILE A 86 -9.74 -25.33 37.45
C ILE A 86 -10.91 -25.43 36.47
N VAL A 87 -11.85 -24.48 36.57
CA VAL A 87 -12.98 -24.37 35.65
C VAL A 87 -12.65 -23.31 34.61
N TYR A 88 -12.72 -23.69 33.34
CA TYR A 88 -12.57 -22.78 32.22
C TYR A 88 -13.94 -22.36 31.71
N GLN A 89 -14.08 -21.07 31.43
CA GLN A 89 -15.26 -20.52 30.78
C GLN A 89 -14.88 -19.91 29.42
N PHE A 90 -15.85 -19.81 28.52
CA PHE A 90 -15.66 -19.09 27.27
C PHE A 90 -15.43 -17.60 27.55
N CYS A 91 -14.47 -16.99 26.88
CA CYS A 91 -14.25 -15.56 26.92
C CYS A 91 -13.78 -15.01 25.57
N ASN A 92 -14.10 -13.75 25.31
CA ASN A 92 -13.75 -13.10 24.05
C ASN A 92 -12.32 -12.54 24.10
N GLN A 93 -11.36 -13.32 23.57
CA GLN A 93 -9.94 -12.94 23.48
C GLN A 93 -9.65 -11.89 22.38
N ASN A 94 -10.67 -11.43 21.65
CA ASN A 94 -10.50 -10.46 20.56
C ASN A 94 -10.42 -9.01 21.05
N LEU A 95 -9.21 -8.56 21.41
CA LEU A 95 -8.94 -7.17 21.76
C LEU A 95 -9.13 -6.18 20.58
N TRP A 96 -9.14 -6.63 19.33
CA TRP A 96 -9.37 -5.76 18.17
C TRP A 96 -10.77 -5.15 18.17
N SER A 97 -11.74 -5.85 18.78
CA SER A 97 -13.12 -5.40 18.88
C SER A 97 -13.31 -4.23 19.86
N LYS A 98 -12.34 -3.98 20.76
CA LYS A 98 -12.44 -2.96 21.80
C LYS A 98 -11.91 -1.60 21.29
N PRO A 99 -12.71 -0.52 21.34
CA PRO A 99 -12.28 0.79 20.87
C PRO A 99 -11.15 1.33 21.75
N GLY A 100 -10.07 1.83 21.13
CA GLY A 100 -8.92 2.39 21.85
C GLY A 100 -8.01 1.34 22.52
N ALA A 101 -8.18 0.05 22.18
CA ALA A 101 -7.35 -1.04 22.69
C ALA A 101 -5.95 -1.14 22.04
N PHE A 102 -5.49 -0.08 21.36
CA PHE A 102 -4.12 0.02 20.88
C PHE A 102 -3.29 0.92 21.82
N PRO A 103 -2.11 0.48 22.28
CA PRO A 103 -1.52 -0.86 22.09
C PRO A 103 -2.31 -1.95 22.81
N ALA A 104 -2.21 -3.20 22.37
CA ALA A 104 -2.84 -4.32 23.07
C ALA A 104 -2.20 -4.47 24.47
N LEU A 105 -2.94 -4.09 25.50
CA LEU A 105 -2.51 -4.09 26.89
C LEU A 105 -3.45 -4.96 27.76
N PRO A 106 -2.92 -5.61 28.81
CA PRO A 106 -3.73 -6.43 29.74
C PRO A 106 -4.91 -5.68 30.37
N ARG A 107 -4.77 -4.37 30.60
CA ARG A 107 -5.84 -3.51 31.15
C ARG A 107 -7.12 -3.46 30.31
N TYR A 108 -7.07 -3.93 29.07
CA TYR A 108 -8.24 -3.98 28.19
C TYR A 108 -8.97 -5.33 28.26
N GLN A 109 -8.51 -6.29 29.08
CA GLN A 109 -9.28 -7.49 29.41
C GLN A 109 -10.59 -7.08 30.13
N THR A 110 -11.67 -7.84 29.93
CA THR A 110 -12.93 -7.58 30.63
C THR A 110 -12.78 -8.09 32.07
N GLU A 111 -13.23 -7.32 33.06
CA GLU A 111 -13.21 -7.78 34.45
C GLU A 111 -13.99 -9.10 34.58
N GLY A 112 -13.33 -10.14 35.10
CA GLY A 112 -13.90 -11.50 35.19
C GLY A 112 -13.72 -12.38 33.94
N GLU A 113 -13.11 -11.87 32.87
CA GLU A 113 -12.73 -12.61 31.65
C GLU A 113 -11.23 -12.43 31.37
N GLU A 114 -10.40 -12.56 32.39
CA GLU A 114 -8.94 -12.47 32.25
C GLU A 114 -8.41 -13.82 31.73
N TRP A 115 -7.89 -13.85 30.51
CA TRP A 115 -7.29 -15.06 29.92
C TRP A 115 -5.77 -15.06 30.02
N MET A 116 -5.15 -13.89 30.12
CA MET A 116 -3.70 -13.79 30.13
C MET A 116 -3.15 -14.24 31.48
N THR A 117 -2.15 -15.14 31.47
CA THR A 117 -1.38 -15.41 32.69
C THR A 117 -0.55 -14.19 33.07
N ASN A 118 -0.14 -14.07 34.34
CA ASN A 118 0.70 -12.96 34.81
C ASN A 118 1.97 -12.76 33.96
N GLU A 119 2.61 -13.84 33.51
CA GLU A 119 3.79 -13.79 32.65
C GLU A 119 3.43 -13.28 31.25
N GLN A 120 2.31 -13.75 30.71
CA GLN A 120 1.81 -13.32 29.41
C GLN A 120 1.43 -11.84 29.42
N GLU A 121 0.86 -11.33 30.50
CA GLU A 121 0.54 -9.92 30.66
C GLU A 121 1.78 -9.03 30.54
N VAL A 122 2.86 -9.43 31.21
CA VAL A 122 4.14 -8.71 31.17
C VAL A 122 4.71 -8.68 29.75
N VAL A 123 4.75 -9.84 29.08
CA VAL A 123 5.28 -9.93 27.71
C VAL A 123 4.41 -9.16 26.72
N THR A 124 3.09 -9.28 26.85
CA THR A 124 2.12 -8.56 25.99
C THR A 124 2.23 -7.06 26.20
N SER A 125 2.37 -6.60 27.43
CA SER A 125 2.58 -5.19 27.76
C SER A 125 3.88 -4.66 27.13
N LEU A 126 4.98 -5.41 27.27
CA LEU A 126 6.27 -5.04 26.66
C LEU A 126 6.13 -4.94 25.12
N PHE A 127 5.48 -5.92 24.49
CA PHE A 127 5.27 -5.93 23.05
C PHE A 127 4.33 -4.80 22.58
N GLY A 128 3.30 -4.50 23.35
CA GLY A 128 2.40 -3.37 23.12
C GLY A 128 3.17 -2.05 23.08
N TRP A 129 4.03 -1.79 24.08
CA TRP A 129 4.84 -0.56 24.12
C TRP A 129 5.89 -0.48 23.01
N THR A 130 6.55 -1.60 22.67
CA THR A 130 7.50 -1.60 21.54
C THR A 130 6.82 -1.33 20.21
N SER A 131 5.58 -1.83 20.01
CA SER A 131 4.79 -1.54 18.82
C SER A 131 4.48 -0.04 18.67
N ILE A 132 4.15 0.67 19.75
CA ILE A 132 3.97 2.14 19.72
C ILE A 132 5.26 2.81 19.26
N ILE A 133 6.40 2.43 19.84
CA ILE A 133 7.70 3.03 19.52
C ILE A 133 7.97 2.90 18.01
N ILE A 134 7.77 1.70 17.45
CA ILE A 134 7.94 1.45 16.01
C ILE A 134 6.98 2.32 15.18
N VAL A 135 5.70 2.36 15.55
CA VAL A 135 4.68 3.19 14.88
C VAL A 135 5.08 4.67 14.88
N VAL A 136 5.51 5.21 16.03
CA VAL A 136 5.96 6.60 16.15
C VAL A 136 7.16 6.86 15.24
N PHE A 137 8.16 5.98 15.20
CA PHE A 137 9.31 6.13 14.31
C PHE A 137 8.91 6.13 12.83
N VAL A 138 8.00 5.24 12.41
CA VAL A 138 7.52 5.19 11.03
C VAL A 138 6.76 6.48 10.68
N VAL A 139 5.85 6.93 11.54
CA VAL A 139 5.09 8.18 11.34
C VAL A 139 6.03 9.38 11.28
N LEU A 140 7.00 9.49 12.20
CA LEU A 140 7.99 10.56 12.17
C LEU A 140 8.84 10.53 10.89
N SER A 141 9.18 9.35 10.37
CA SER A 141 9.88 9.21 9.09
C SER A 141 9.04 9.74 7.92
N PHE A 142 7.74 9.42 7.89
CA PHE A 142 6.82 9.96 6.88
C PHE A 142 6.64 11.47 6.98
N VAL A 143 6.43 11.99 8.19
CA VAL A 143 6.30 13.42 8.44
C VAL A 143 7.58 14.14 8.05
N TYR A 144 8.74 13.61 8.43
CA TYR A 144 10.04 14.17 8.04
C TYR A 144 10.20 14.21 6.52
N GLN A 145 9.94 13.10 5.82
CA GLN A 145 10.03 13.07 4.36
C GLN A 145 9.05 14.05 3.70
N PHE A 146 7.79 14.05 4.15
CA PHE A 146 6.75 14.90 3.58
C PHE A 146 7.03 16.39 3.82
N LEU A 147 7.31 16.77 5.07
CA LEU A 147 7.63 18.15 5.41
C LEU A 147 8.94 18.59 4.75
N PHE A 148 9.99 17.78 4.84
CA PHE A 148 11.29 18.14 4.27
C PHE A 148 11.19 18.33 2.74
N LEU A 149 10.51 17.42 2.03
CA LEU A 149 10.35 17.54 0.58
C LEU A 149 9.44 18.73 0.21
N SER A 150 8.33 18.92 0.91
CA SER A 150 7.39 20.01 0.61
C SER A 150 8.01 21.38 0.90
N ILE A 151 8.65 21.53 2.07
CA ILE A 151 9.36 22.75 2.46
C ILE A 151 10.52 23.00 1.51
N LYS A 152 11.34 21.98 1.20
CA LYS A 152 12.41 22.10 0.21
C LYS A 152 11.89 22.59 -1.15
N SER A 153 10.75 22.08 -1.62
CA SER A 153 10.18 22.53 -2.89
C SER A 153 9.70 23.99 -2.88
N LEU A 154 9.29 24.50 -1.71
CA LEU A 154 8.80 25.87 -1.54
C LEU A 154 9.95 26.88 -1.40
N PHE A 155 11.04 26.50 -0.72
CA PHE A 155 12.14 27.42 -0.41
C PHE A 155 13.34 27.29 -1.35
N TRP A 156 13.54 26.13 -1.97
CA TRP A 156 14.58 25.96 -2.98
C TRP A 156 13.96 25.90 -4.37
N SER A 157 14.06 27.03 -5.08
CA SER A 157 13.89 27.06 -6.53
C SER A 157 14.83 26.03 -7.15
N SER A 158 14.26 25.05 -7.84
CA SER A 158 15.00 24.05 -8.61
C SER A 158 15.67 24.65 -9.86
N TYR A 159 15.43 25.93 -10.13
CA TYR A 159 16.08 26.65 -11.21
C TYR A 159 17.52 26.98 -10.83
N GLN A 160 18.44 26.15 -11.29
CA GLN A 160 19.82 26.59 -11.49
C GLN A 160 19.87 27.33 -12.83
N PRO A 161 20.24 28.63 -12.87
CA PRO A 161 20.50 29.30 -14.13
C PRO A 161 21.60 28.53 -14.86
N VAL A 162 21.30 28.09 -16.07
CA VAL A 162 22.29 27.46 -16.95
C VAL A 162 22.92 28.58 -17.75
N GLY A 163 24.10 29.03 -17.32
CA GLY A 163 24.89 30.06 -18.01
C GLY A 163 25.38 31.17 -17.08
N ASP A 164 26.54 31.73 -17.41
CA ASP A 164 27.05 32.94 -16.77
C ASP A 164 26.28 34.17 -17.29
N ASP A 165 26.00 35.13 -16.40
CA ASP A 165 25.41 36.41 -16.80
C ASP A 165 26.30 37.06 -17.86
N GLN A 166 25.73 37.28 -19.04
CA GLN A 166 26.44 37.87 -20.17
C GLN A 166 26.56 39.39 -20.04
N HIS A 167 25.92 40.02 -19.03
CA HIS A 167 25.87 41.47 -18.83
C HIS A 167 25.38 42.26 -20.05
N ILE A 168 24.57 41.64 -20.90
CA ILE A 168 23.92 42.28 -22.03
C ILE A 168 22.43 42.34 -21.73
N ASP A 169 21.93 43.56 -21.53
CA ASP A 169 20.51 43.77 -21.31
C ASP A 169 19.72 43.36 -22.55
N TYR A 170 18.67 42.56 -22.37
CA TYR A 170 17.81 42.09 -23.47
C TYR A 170 17.23 43.23 -24.34
N SER A 171 17.11 44.44 -23.78
CA SER A 171 16.63 45.64 -24.47
C SER A 171 17.64 46.25 -25.45
N THR A 172 18.90 45.84 -25.42
CA THR A 172 19.99 46.43 -26.23
C THR A 172 20.32 45.65 -27.50
N LEU A 173 19.65 44.51 -27.73
CA LEU A 173 19.85 43.69 -28.92
C LEU A 173 18.97 44.19 -30.08
N ASP A 174 19.59 44.82 -31.09
CA ASP A 174 18.91 45.35 -32.30
C ASP A 174 18.19 44.28 -33.15
N ALA A 175 18.62 43.01 -33.03
CA ALA A 175 17.96 41.87 -33.62
C ALA A 175 18.06 40.69 -32.64
N VAL A 176 16.95 40.39 -31.96
CA VAL A 176 16.87 39.22 -31.09
C VAL A 176 16.75 37.98 -31.97
N ALA A 177 17.79 37.15 -32.01
CA ALA A 177 17.63 35.76 -32.46
C ALA A 177 16.67 35.10 -31.48
N ALA A 178 15.40 34.96 -31.88
CA ALA A 178 14.38 34.36 -31.03
C ALA A 178 14.85 32.95 -30.64
N TYR A 179 14.81 32.64 -29.34
CA TYR A 179 15.01 31.28 -28.89
C TYR A 179 13.93 30.41 -29.56
N ILE A 180 14.35 29.57 -30.49
CA ILE A 180 13.47 28.57 -31.09
C ILE A 180 13.43 27.39 -30.12
N PRO A 181 12.28 27.09 -29.49
CA PRO A 181 12.16 25.93 -28.63
C PRO A 181 12.43 24.66 -29.45
N GLN A 182 13.48 23.95 -29.06
CA GLN A 182 13.88 22.68 -29.66
C GLN A 182 13.59 21.55 -28.68
N ILE A 183 12.96 20.47 -29.16
CA ILE A 183 12.75 19.26 -28.37
C ILE A 183 13.79 18.23 -28.81
N LYS A 184 14.69 17.87 -27.89
CA LYS A 184 15.65 16.78 -28.10
C LYS A 184 15.01 15.48 -27.63
N SER A 185 14.80 14.55 -28.56
CA SER A 185 14.32 13.20 -28.26
C SER A 185 15.47 12.21 -28.42
N PRO A 186 15.64 11.20 -27.53
CA PRO A 186 16.64 10.16 -27.72
C PRO A 186 16.36 9.28 -28.94
N VAL A 187 15.15 9.35 -29.51
CA VAL A 187 14.72 8.57 -30.68
C VAL A 187 15.13 9.23 -32.00
N TYR A 188 15.27 10.55 -32.03
CA TYR A 188 15.57 11.30 -33.25
C TYR A 188 17.01 11.83 -33.21
N THR A 189 17.75 11.65 -34.30
CA THR A 189 19.11 12.19 -34.46
C THR A 189 19.13 13.68 -34.78
N TYR A 190 17.95 14.28 -35.00
CA TYR A 190 17.74 15.68 -35.37
C TYR A 190 16.74 16.36 -34.40
N PRO A 191 16.85 17.68 -34.21
CA PRO A 191 15.90 18.43 -33.41
C PRO A 191 14.58 18.64 -34.16
N LEU A 192 13.45 18.52 -33.45
CA LEU A 192 12.13 18.87 -33.98
C LEU A 192 11.82 20.35 -33.68
N ILE A 193 11.22 21.03 -34.66
CA ILE A 193 10.97 22.48 -34.64
C ILE A 193 9.50 22.72 -34.29
N ALA A 194 9.25 23.38 -33.16
CA ALA A 194 7.89 23.59 -32.66
C ALA A 194 7.18 24.84 -33.25
N CYS A 195 7.91 25.73 -33.93
CA CYS A 195 7.38 26.96 -34.51
C CYS A 195 7.44 26.99 -36.04
N ASP A 196 6.66 27.88 -36.65
CA ASP A 196 6.75 28.18 -38.08
C ASP A 196 8.01 29.01 -38.35
N ILE A 197 8.82 28.58 -39.32
CA ILE A 197 10.11 29.20 -39.67
C ILE A 197 10.15 29.65 -41.14
N ALA A 198 8.97 29.78 -41.77
CA ALA A 198 8.85 30.19 -43.17
C ALA A 198 9.66 31.47 -43.47
N GLY A 199 10.58 31.37 -44.45
CA GLY A 199 11.34 32.49 -45.01
C GLY A 199 12.64 32.86 -44.30
N ASN A 200 12.94 32.31 -43.11
CA ASN A 200 14.15 32.68 -42.34
C ASN A 200 14.91 31.48 -41.75
N ALA A 201 14.63 30.26 -42.20
CA ALA A 201 15.19 29.04 -41.63
C ALA A 201 16.73 29.02 -41.66
N GLU A 202 17.34 29.43 -42.78
CA GLU A 202 18.80 29.43 -42.96
C GLU A 202 19.55 30.41 -42.03
N VAL A 203 18.88 31.48 -41.61
CA VAL A 203 19.46 32.48 -40.69
C VAL A 203 19.32 32.03 -39.24
N LEU A 204 18.23 31.32 -38.92
CA LEU A 204 17.86 30.95 -37.56
C LEU A 204 18.45 29.61 -37.12
N LEU A 205 18.76 28.71 -38.05
CA LEU A 205 19.19 27.34 -37.77
C LEU A 205 20.60 27.09 -38.30
N SER A 206 21.48 26.59 -37.43
CA SER A 206 22.89 26.36 -37.75
C SER A 206 23.21 24.96 -38.28
N TRP A 207 22.24 24.04 -38.26
CA TRP A 207 22.38 22.68 -38.78
C TRP A 207 21.66 22.57 -40.11
N THR A 208 22.13 21.76 -41.06
CA THR A 208 21.46 21.54 -42.35
C THR A 208 21.43 20.05 -42.64
N ASP A 209 20.31 19.54 -43.10
CA ASP A 209 20.18 18.16 -43.60
C ASP A 209 20.33 18.17 -45.13
N PRO A 210 21.28 17.41 -45.71
CA PRO A 210 21.45 17.36 -47.16
C PRO A 210 20.25 16.74 -47.89
N ASP A 211 19.47 15.90 -47.22
CA ASP A 211 18.40 15.12 -47.85
C ASP A 211 17.02 15.77 -47.69
N ARG A 212 16.84 16.70 -46.74
CA ARG A 212 15.53 17.24 -46.35
C ARG A 212 15.59 18.71 -45.96
N ASP A 213 14.56 19.45 -46.33
CA ASP A 213 14.37 20.85 -45.93
C ASP A 213 13.90 20.96 -44.47
N TYR A 214 14.17 22.09 -43.81
CA TYR A 214 13.73 22.38 -42.44
C TYR A 214 12.22 22.27 -42.24
N ASP A 215 11.49 22.51 -43.33
CA ASP A 215 10.06 22.35 -43.44
C ASP A 215 9.55 20.93 -43.12
N TYR A 216 10.40 19.91 -43.27
CA TYR A 216 10.11 18.54 -42.85
C TYR A 216 10.00 18.45 -41.33
N TYR A 217 10.87 19.17 -40.61
CA TYR A 217 11.07 19.11 -39.16
C TYR A 217 10.10 19.95 -38.34
N GLN A 218 9.19 20.68 -39.00
CA GLN A 218 8.21 21.54 -38.34
C GLN A 218 7.00 20.78 -37.83
N LEU A 219 6.87 20.68 -36.52
CA LEU A 219 5.70 20.11 -35.84
C LEU A 219 4.43 20.96 -36.02
N SER A 220 4.59 22.26 -36.24
CA SER A 220 3.48 23.21 -36.40
C SER A 220 2.60 22.89 -37.63
N LYS A 221 3.16 22.24 -38.65
CA LYS A 221 2.42 21.82 -39.85
C LYS A 221 1.43 20.70 -39.53
N ASP A 222 1.81 19.77 -38.67
CA ASP A 222 0.92 18.68 -38.25
C ASP A 222 -0.20 19.22 -37.35
N VAL A 223 0.07 20.26 -36.54
CA VAL A 223 -0.96 20.96 -35.76
C VAL A 223 -2.04 21.57 -36.66
N ARG A 224 -1.68 22.19 -37.80
CA ARG A 224 -2.67 22.73 -38.74
C ARG A 224 -3.53 21.65 -39.38
N LYS A 225 -3.00 20.46 -39.64
CA LYS A 225 -3.78 19.31 -40.12
C LYS A 225 -4.79 18.83 -39.07
N ILE A 226 -4.45 18.92 -37.79
CA ILE A 226 -5.30 18.48 -36.66
C ILE A 226 -6.39 19.50 -36.33
N LEU A 227 -6.02 20.78 -36.31
CA LEU A 227 -6.89 21.88 -35.92
C LEU A 227 -7.65 22.52 -37.10
N GLY A 228 -7.32 22.13 -38.33
CA GLY A 228 -7.99 22.61 -39.54
C GLY A 228 -9.50 22.31 -39.54
N PRO A 229 -10.31 23.12 -40.25
CA PRO A 229 -11.75 22.91 -40.34
C PRO A 229 -12.03 21.53 -40.94
N LYS A 230 -12.66 20.68 -40.12
CA LYS A 230 -12.90 19.26 -40.39
C LYS A 230 -14.00 19.07 -41.43
N GLU A 231 -13.66 18.50 -42.59
CA GLU A 231 -14.56 17.50 -43.18
C GLU A 231 -14.13 16.15 -42.58
N GLU A 232 -14.94 15.67 -41.61
CA GLU A 232 -14.89 14.34 -40.97
C GLU A 232 -13.53 13.84 -40.44
N PHE A 233 -13.11 14.39 -39.30
CA PHE A 233 -11.92 13.89 -38.58
C PHE A 233 -12.23 12.57 -37.87
N ASN A 234 -11.77 11.46 -38.44
CA ASN A 234 -11.88 10.14 -37.83
C ASN A 234 -10.85 10.01 -36.68
N HIS A 235 -11.35 10.02 -35.44
CA HIS A 235 -10.52 9.99 -34.23
C HIS A 235 -9.61 8.75 -34.12
N HIS A 236 -9.92 7.66 -34.84
CA HIS A 236 -9.10 6.45 -34.86
C HIS A 236 -7.77 6.61 -35.62
N PHE A 237 -7.64 7.63 -36.49
CA PHE A 237 -6.43 7.87 -37.30
C PHE A 237 -5.72 9.18 -36.97
N ALA A 238 -6.11 9.84 -35.87
CA ALA A 238 -5.50 11.11 -35.48
C ALA A 238 -3.98 10.98 -35.32
N PHE A 239 -3.52 9.88 -34.71
CA PHE A 239 -2.11 9.67 -34.44
C PHE A 239 -1.30 9.16 -35.64
N SER A 240 -1.91 8.41 -36.56
CA SER A 240 -1.23 7.99 -37.81
C SER A 240 -1.01 9.15 -38.78
N SER A 241 -1.64 10.30 -38.55
CA SER A 241 -1.47 11.49 -39.39
C SER A 241 -0.24 12.34 -39.04
N PHE A 242 0.41 12.07 -37.89
CA PHE A 242 1.65 12.75 -37.53
C PHE A 242 2.81 12.17 -38.32
N THR A 243 3.64 13.06 -38.86
CA THR A 243 4.83 12.70 -39.63
C THR A 243 5.84 11.91 -38.77
N TYR A 244 5.79 12.09 -37.45
CA TYR A 244 6.72 11.54 -36.47
C TYR A 244 6.08 10.56 -35.48
N TRP A 245 4.99 9.89 -35.87
CA TRP A 245 4.41 8.82 -35.07
C TRP A 245 5.01 7.47 -35.48
N PRO A 246 5.44 6.63 -34.52
CA PRO A 246 5.92 5.29 -34.85
C PRO A 246 4.81 4.48 -35.53
N ASP A 247 5.12 3.86 -36.67
CA ASP A 247 4.21 2.95 -37.33
C ASP A 247 3.95 1.74 -36.43
N ILE A 248 2.73 1.65 -35.90
CA ILE A 248 2.33 0.59 -34.95
C ILE A 248 2.38 -0.80 -35.64
N ASN A 249 2.43 -0.85 -36.96
CA ASN A 249 2.34 -2.09 -37.74
C ASN A 249 3.66 -2.84 -37.94
N ASP A 250 4.82 -2.30 -37.55
CA ASP A 250 6.11 -2.95 -37.87
C ASP A 250 6.59 -3.99 -36.83
N ASN A 251 5.94 -4.06 -35.67
CA ASN A 251 6.35 -4.99 -34.59
C ASN A 251 5.88 -6.45 -34.76
N SER A 252 5.31 -6.82 -35.92
CA SER A 252 4.83 -8.19 -36.15
C SER A 252 5.77 -9.07 -36.99
N LYS A 253 6.93 -8.56 -37.41
CA LYS A 253 7.85 -9.31 -38.30
C LYS A 253 9.24 -9.62 -37.76
N GLU A 254 9.65 -9.11 -36.60
CA GLU A 254 11.01 -9.33 -36.09
C GLU A 254 11.15 -10.39 -34.97
N GLU A 255 10.08 -11.06 -34.54
CA GLU A 255 10.16 -12.15 -33.55
C GLU A 255 10.27 -13.57 -34.13
N SER A 256 10.74 -13.69 -35.38
CA SER A 256 11.08 -15.00 -35.98
C SER A 256 12.51 -15.04 -36.53
N THR A 257 13.50 -14.92 -35.64
CA THR A 257 14.86 -15.45 -35.86
C THR A 257 15.54 -15.77 -34.55
#